data_AF-A0A7R9D838-F1
#
_entry.id   AF-A0A7R9D838-F1
#
_cell.length_a   1.000
_cell.length_b   1.000
_cell.length_c   1.000
_cell.angle_alpha   90.00
_cell.angle_beta   90.00
_cell.angle_gamma   90.00
#
_symmetry.space_group_name_H-M   'P 1'
#
loop_
_entity.id
_entity.type
_entity.pdbx_description
1 polymer ?
#
loop_
_entity_poly.entity_id
_entity_poly.type
_entity_poly.pdbx_seq_one_letter_code
_entity_poly.pdbx_strand_id
1 'polypeptide(L)'
;IWDWLSGSKLNYCNNRASRNSRITSLDFINNHDVSLLIVGSDDGTVRVWSNYVSQQSQEPVLVTAWQALSDVQPVTKSPTAGAGMVFSWDQRSQRLVVTGDVRVIRLWDADTELKIQDIPTGADCCVTSIATDLSVLQNMSRCEGLLKWHENVVDCPVESDN
;
A
#
# COMPACT_ATOMS: atom_id res chain seq x y z
N ILE A 1 -15.55 7.47 6.48
CA ILE A 1 -15.40 6.77 7.78
C ILE A 1 -16.76 6.73 8.44
N TRP A 2 -17.17 5.54 8.83
CA TRP A 2 -18.50 5.27 9.40
C TRP A 2 -18.32 4.59 10.74
N ASP A 3 -19.13 4.99 11.71
CA ASP A 3 -19.28 4.24 12.96
C ASP A 3 -20.33 3.15 12.73
N TRP A 4 -19.91 1.90 12.84
CA TRP A 4 -20.81 0.77 12.64
C TRP A 4 -21.78 0.57 13.80
N LEU A 5 -21.44 1.02 15.02
CA LEU A 5 -22.30 0.88 16.20
C LEU A 5 -23.48 1.86 16.15
N SER A 6 -23.21 3.14 15.90
CA SER A 6 -24.27 4.16 15.77
C SER A 6 -24.88 4.23 14.37
N GLY A 7 -24.25 3.61 13.37
CA GLY A 7 -24.63 3.73 11.95
C GLY A 7 -24.39 5.13 11.37
N SER A 8 -23.66 6.00 12.09
CA SER A 8 -23.46 7.39 11.69
C SER A 8 -22.20 7.58 10.84
N LYS A 9 -22.26 8.52 9.90
CA LYS A 9 -21.09 8.93 9.13
C LYS A 9 -20.23 9.84 10.00
N LEU A 10 -19.03 9.39 10.37
CA LEU A 10 -18.10 10.19 11.15
C LEU A 10 -17.35 11.20 10.28
N ASN A 11 -16.87 10.80 9.11
CA ASN A 11 -16.10 11.70 8.26
C ASN A 11 -16.08 11.31 6.78
N TYR A 12 -15.75 12.27 5.92
CA TYR A 12 -15.45 12.08 4.51
C TYR A 12 -14.21 12.90 4.14
N CYS A 13 -13.19 12.21 3.64
CA CYS A 13 -11.90 12.81 3.32
C CYS A 13 -11.68 12.74 1.82
N ASN A 14 -11.31 13.85 1.19
CA ASN A 14 -10.80 13.83 -0.17
C ASN A 14 -9.30 13.49 -0.14
N ASN A 15 -8.90 12.39 -0.79
CA ASN A 15 -7.51 11.90 -0.82
C ASN A 15 -6.53 12.84 -1.57
N ARG A 16 -7.01 13.96 -2.13
CA ARG A 16 -6.20 14.92 -2.91
C ARG A 16 -5.38 14.26 -4.02
N ALA A 17 -5.92 13.20 -4.60
CA ALA A 17 -5.31 12.46 -5.69
C ALA A 17 -5.32 13.27 -7.00
N SER A 18 -4.44 12.91 -7.93
CA SER A 18 -4.53 13.41 -9.31
C SER A 18 -5.85 12.93 -9.94
N ARG A 19 -6.34 13.63 -10.98
CA ARG A 19 -7.71 13.41 -11.53
C ARG A 19 -8.03 11.98 -11.96
N ASN A 20 -7.03 11.10 -12.11
CA ASN A 20 -7.20 9.74 -12.62
C ASN A 20 -6.65 8.63 -11.70
N SER A 21 -6.26 8.94 -10.45
CA SER A 21 -5.76 7.90 -9.53
C SER A 21 -6.87 7.34 -8.64
N ARG A 22 -6.78 6.03 -8.36
CA ARG A 22 -7.66 5.27 -7.48
C ARG A 22 -6.91 4.89 -6.20
N ILE A 23 -7.64 4.92 -5.09
CA ILE A 23 -7.17 4.33 -3.83
C ILE A 23 -7.24 2.81 -3.99
N THR A 24 -6.13 2.13 -3.75
CA THR A 24 -6.01 0.67 -3.95
C THR A 24 -5.59 -0.07 -2.69
N SER A 25 -5.03 0.64 -1.70
CA SER A 25 -4.68 0.05 -0.41
C SER A 25 -4.83 1.05 0.73
N LEU A 26 -5.18 0.54 1.91
CA LEU A 26 -5.42 1.28 3.15
C LEU A 26 -4.91 0.46 4.32
N ASP A 27 -4.29 1.10 5.31
CA ASP A 27 -3.91 0.48 6.58
C ASP A 27 -3.87 1.54 7.70
N PHE A 28 -3.65 1.09 8.94
CA PHE A 28 -3.46 1.96 10.10
C PHE A 28 -2.03 1.92 10.61
N ILE A 29 -1.45 3.10 10.81
CA ILE A 29 -0.21 3.28 11.57
C ILE A 29 -0.59 3.63 13.01
N ASN A 30 0.16 3.14 13.99
CA ASN A 30 -0.06 3.40 15.42
C ASN A 30 -1.47 3.04 15.89
N ASN A 31 -2.02 1.92 15.40
CA ASN A 31 -3.38 1.47 15.71
C ASN A 31 -3.67 1.23 17.21
N HIS A 32 -2.65 1.19 18.05
CA HIS A 32 -2.72 0.97 19.49
C HIS A 32 -2.79 2.25 20.32
N ASP A 33 -2.59 3.42 19.70
CA ASP A 33 -2.61 4.73 20.38
C ASP A 33 -3.22 5.80 19.45
N VAL A 34 -2.49 6.86 19.10
CA VAL A 34 -2.92 7.88 18.15
C VAL A 34 -2.72 7.38 16.73
N SER A 35 -3.76 6.76 16.20
CA SER A 35 -3.72 6.14 14.88
C SER A 35 -3.67 7.16 13.74
N LEU A 36 -2.93 6.80 12.70
CA LEU A 36 -2.90 7.49 11.42
C LEU A 36 -3.46 6.56 10.34
N LEU A 37 -4.10 7.13 9.33
CA LEU A 37 -4.59 6.41 8.17
C LEU A 37 -3.57 6.53 7.04
N ILE A 38 -2.99 5.42 6.62
CA ILE A 38 -2.11 5.36 5.45
C ILE A 38 -2.94 4.92 4.23
N VAL A 39 -2.73 5.60 3.10
CA VAL A 39 -3.49 5.46 1.86
C VAL A 39 -2.53 5.30 0.70
N GLY A 40 -2.69 4.22 -0.06
CA GLY A 40 -1.90 3.91 -1.26
C GLY A 40 -2.76 4.06 -2.50
N SER A 41 -2.18 4.73 -3.49
CA SER A 41 -2.79 5.02 -4.78
C SER A 41 -2.12 4.20 -5.89
N ASP A 42 -2.88 3.88 -6.93
CA ASP A 42 -2.38 3.18 -8.13
C ASP A 42 -1.33 3.97 -8.93
N ASP A 43 -1.22 5.28 -8.72
CA ASP A 43 -0.19 6.13 -9.32
C ASP A 43 1.19 6.04 -8.61
N GLY A 44 1.32 5.18 -7.60
CA GLY A 44 2.56 5.02 -6.84
C GLY A 44 2.67 5.96 -5.63
N THR A 45 1.67 6.81 -5.36
CA THR A 45 1.67 7.73 -4.22
C THR A 45 1.21 7.04 -2.94
N VAL A 46 1.91 7.32 -1.83
CA VAL A 46 1.46 7.00 -0.47
C VAL A 46 1.17 8.31 0.28
N ARG A 47 0.09 8.33 1.05
CA ARG A 47 -0.36 9.48 1.87
C ARG A 47 -0.71 9.02 3.27
N VAL A 48 -0.30 9.79 4.27
CA VAL A 48 -0.62 9.53 5.68
C VAL A 48 -1.46 10.67 6.23
N TRP A 49 -2.57 10.33 6.85
CA TRP A 49 -3.57 11.27 7.35
C TRP A 49 -3.75 11.11 8.86
N SER A 50 -3.77 12.23 9.58
CA SER A 50 -4.18 12.32 10.98
C SER A 50 -5.58 12.92 11.08
N ASN A 51 -6.18 12.83 12.27
CA ASN A 51 -7.51 13.37 12.57
C ASN A 51 -8.58 12.93 11.55
N TYR A 52 -8.46 11.69 11.07
CA TYR A 52 -9.36 11.15 10.06
C TYR A 52 -10.77 10.91 10.64
N VAL A 53 -10.89 10.64 11.94
CA VAL A 53 -12.17 10.64 12.65
C VAL A 53 -12.53 12.07 13.05
N SER A 54 -13.69 12.57 12.61
CA SER A 54 -14.17 13.89 13.00
C SER A 54 -14.53 13.90 14.48
N GLN A 55 -13.57 14.24 15.32
CA GLN A 55 -13.83 14.71 16.67
C GLN A 55 -13.85 16.23 16.59
N GLN A 56 -14.96 16.85 16.99
CA GLN A 56 -15.09 18.31 17.10
C GLN A 56 -15.04 19.08 15.76
N SER A 57 -15.52 18.51 14.66
CA SER A 57 -15.55 19.16 13.34
C SER A 57 -14.18 19.53 12.77
N GLN A 58 -13.12 18.83 13.19
CA GLN A 58 -11.80 18.99 12.60
C GLN A 58 -11.72 18.23 11.26
N GLU A 59 -11.18 18.92 10.25
CA GLU A 59 -10.88 18.31 8.96
C GLU A 59 -9.66 17.38 9.06
N PRO A 60 -9.61 16.28 8.30
CA PRO A 60 -8.44 15.42 8.20
C PRO A 60 -7.20 16.20 7.78
N VAL A 61 -6.08 15.93 8.44
CA VAL A 61 -4.81 16.62 8.18
C VAL A 61 -3.85 15.67 7.47
N LEU A 62 -3.35 16.08 6.30
CA LEU A 62 -2.28 15.36 5.61
C LEU A 62 -0.98 15.54 6.40
N VAL A 63 -0.44 14.44 6.92
CA VAL A 63 0.80 14.43 7.71
C VAL A 63 2.00 14.41 6.79
N THR A 64 2.03 13.44 5.87
CA THR A 64 3.11 13.28 4.89
C THR A 64 2.58 12.58 3.63
N ALA A 65 3.28 12.75 2.51
CA ALA A 65 3.01 12.08 1.27
C ALA A 65 4.29 11.92 0.45
N TRP A 66 4.48 10.75 -0.16
CA TRP A 66 5.65 10.48 -0.99
C TRP A 66 5.34 9.55 -2.16
N GLN A 67 6.26 9.52 -3.12
CA GLN A 67 6.19 8.63 -4.27
C GLN A 67 6.89 7.31 -3.92
N ALA A 68 6.11 6.28 -3.62
CA ALA A 68 6.64 5.00 -3.19
C ALA A 68 7.10 4.13 -4.36
N LEU A 69 6.43 4.18 -5.52
CA LEU A 69 6.70 3.31 -6.68
C LEU A 69 6.77 4.05 -8.04
N SER A 70 6.77 5.39 -8.07
CA SER A 70 6.65 6.15 -9.33
C SER A 70 7.83 5.99 -10.30
N ASP A 71 8.98 5.54 -9.82
CA ASP A 71 10.20 5.26 -10.58
C ASP A 71 10.25 3.84 -11.15
N VAL A 72 9.24 3.01 -10.86
CA VAL A 72 9.18 1.62 -11.32
C VAL A 72 8.19 1.48 -12.47
N GLN A 73 8.64 0.86 -13.56
CA GLN A 73 7.80 0.61 -14.73
C GLN A 73 6.67 -0.37 -14.38
N PRO A 74 5.40 -0.01 -14.64
CA PRO A 74 4.29 -0.92 -14.44
C PRO A 74 4.36 -2.16 -15.33
N VAL A 75 3.88 -3.31 -14.83
CA VAL A 75 3.75 -4.55 -15.61
C VAL A 75 2.68 -4.38 -16.68
N THR A 76 1.56 -3.77 -16.32
CA THR A 76 0.42 -3.55 -17.20
C THR A 76 0.53 -2.19 -17.88
N LYS A 77 0.38 -2.14 -19.21
CA LYS A 77 0.43 -0.87 -19.96
C LYS A 77 -0.85 -0.03 -19.83
N SER A 78 -1.93 -0.61 -19.32
CA SER A 78 -3.20 0.06 -19.10
C SER A 78 -3.32 0.55 -17.66
N PRO A 79 -3.49 1.88 -17.42
CA PRO A 79 -3.61 2.45 -16.07
C PRO A 79 -4.79 1.92 -15.27
N THR A 80 -5.82 1.40 -15.94
CA THR A 80 -7.06 0.96 -15.31
C THR A 80 -7.14 -0.55 -15.11
N ALA A 81 -6.30 -1.32 -15.81
CA ALA A 81 -6.34 -2.79 -15.81
C ALA A 81 -5.36 -3.44 -14.82
N GLY A 82 -4.36 -2.69 -14.32
CA GLY A 82 -3.42 -3.20 -13.31
C GLY A 82 -4.07 -3.36 -11.93
N ALA A 83 -3.49 -4.24 -11.10
CA ALA A 83 -3.92 -4.48 -9.72
C ALA A 83 -3.79 -3.25 -8.81
N GLY A 84 -3.05 -2.22 -9.25
CA GLY A 84 -2.75 -1.03 -8.48
C GLY A 84 -1.63 -1.24 -7.48
N MET A 85 -1.59 -0.44 -6.42
CA MET A 85 -0.63 -0.57 -5.33
C MET A 85 -1.20 -1.44 -4.22
N VAL A 86 -0.37 -2.33 -3.67
CA VAL A 86 -0.63 -3.01 -2.41
C VAL A 86 0.52 -2.77 -1.46
N PHE A 87 0.23 -2.57 -0.18
CA PHE A 87 1.26 -2.43 0.84
C PHE A 87 0.85 -3.09 2.15
N SER A 88 1.84 -3.29 3.02
CA SER A 88 1.65 -3.74 4.39
C SER A 88 2.56 -2.94 5.33
N TRP A 89 1.98 -2.42 6.40
CA TRP A 89 2.70 -1.68 7.45
C TRP A 89 3.16 -2.64 8.56
N ASP A 90 4.46 -2.64 8.85
CA ASP A 90 5.00 -3.29 10.05
C ASP A 90 5.26 -2.24 11.13
N GLN A 91 4.34 -2.19 12.09
CA GLN A 91 4.42 -1.31 13.26
C GLN A 91 5.70 -1.52 14.09
N ARG A 92 6.21 -2.75 14.17
CA ARG A 92 7.34 -3.08 15.06
C ARG A 92 8.65 -2.56 14.48
N SER A 93 8.87 -2.74 13.18
CA SER A 93 10.08 -2.26 12.51
C SER A 93 9.94 -0.85 11.92
N GLN A 94 8.74 -0.26 11.98
CA GLN A 94 8.40 1.03 11.37
C GLN A 94 8.69 1.04 9.86
N ARG A 95 8.37 -0.07 9.19
CA ARG A 95 8.62 -0.25 7.76
C ARG A 95 7.33 -0.39 7.00
N LEU A 96 7.34 0.19 5.82
CA LEU A 96 6.28 -0.01 4.84
C LEU A 96 6.82 -0.88 3.70
N VAL A 97 6.13 -1.99 3.46
CA VAL A 97 6.43 -2.88 2.32
C VAL A 97 5.42 -2.58 1.23
N VAL A 98 5.89 -2.15 0.05
CA VAL A 98 5.04 -1.67 -1.06
C VAL A 98 5.33 -2.45 -2.34
N THR A 99 4.29 -2.88 -3.04
CA THR A 99 4.36 -3.55 -4.35
C THR A 99 3.04 -3.34 -5.10
N GLY A 100 2.72 -4.14 -6.13
CA GLY A 100 1.51 -4.00 -6.92
C GLY A 100 1.68 -4.40 -8.38
N ASP A 101 1.25 -3.53 -9.29
CA ASP A 101 1.50 -3.61 -10.74
C ASP A 101 2.97 -3.33 -11.10
N VAL A 102 3.92 -3.88 -10.36
CA VAL A 102 5.38 -3.70 -10.53
C VAL A 102 6.10 -5.03 -10.26
N ARG A 103 7.32 -5.18 -10.78
CA ARG A 103 8.14 -6.40 -10.61
C ARG A 103 9.08 -6.38 -9.41
N VAL A 104 8.80 -5.48 -8.47
CA VAL A 104 9.62 -5.31 -7.27
C VAL A 104 8.73 -5.19 -6.04
N ILE A 105 9.27 -5.60 -4.91
CA ILE A 105 8.78 -5.29 -3.57
C ILE A 105 9.76 -4.30 -2.98
N ARG A 106 9.28 -3.11 -2.64
CA ARG A 106 10.08 -2.05 -2.06
C ARG A 106 9.89 -1.98 -0.56
N LEU A 107 11.00 -1.88 0.17
CA LEU A 107 11.01 -1.58 1.59
C LEU A 107 11.25 -0.08 1.80
N TRP A 108 10.38 0.56 2.56
CA TRP A 108 10.50 1.94 3.01
C TRP A 108 10.72 1.99 4.52
N ASP A 109 11.63 2.86 4.94
CA ASP A 109 11.87 3.20 6.34
C ASP A 109 11.09 4.46 6.68
N ALA A 110 10.18 4.40 7.65
CA ALA A 110 9.36 5.55 8.03
C ALA A 110 10.10 6.56 8.91
N ASP A 111 11.14 6.13 9.66
CA ASP A 111 11.91 7.03 10.51
C ASP A 111 12.79 7.96 9.67
N THR A 112 13.36 7.42 8.59
CA THR A 112 14.23 8.17 7.67
C THR A 112 13.51 8.71 6.44
N GLU A 113 12.27 8.27 6.19
CA GLU A 113 11.50 8.55 4.98
C GLU A 113 12.24 8.18 3.68
N LEU A 114 13.07 7.12 3.73
CA LEU A 114 13.89 6.68 2.60
C LEU A 114 13.57 5.26 2.18
N LYS A 115 13.78 4.99 0.89
CA LYS A 115 13.78 3.62 0.38
C LYS A 115 15.01 2.88 0.94
N ILE A 116 14.77 1.70 1.49
CA ILE A 116 15.83 0.81 2.00
C ILE A 116 16.36 -0.03 0.85
N GLN A 117 15.48 -0.78 0.18
CA GLN A 117 15.86 -1.72 -0.88
C GLN A 117 14.66 -2.11 -1.76
N ASP A 118 14.97 -2.56 -2.97
CA ASP A 118 14.04 -3.21 -3.89
C ASP A 118 14.39 -4.69 -4.01
N ILE A 119 13.38 -5.54 -3.90
CA ILE A 119 13.50 -7.00 -4.02
C ILE A 119 12.76 -7.41 -5.29
N PRO A 120 13.41 -8.03 -6.29
CA PRO A 120 12.72 -8.49 -7.48
C PRO A 120 11.71 -9.58 -7.11
N THR A 121 10.50 -9.50 -7.67
CA THR A 121 9.45 -10.52 -7.44
C THR A 121 9.78 -11.84 -8.13
N GLY A 122 10.54 -11.79 -9.23
CA GLY A 122 10.80 -12.94 -10.10
C GLY A 122 9.60 -13.35 -10.97
N ALA A 123 8.51 -12.57 -10.94
CA ALA A 123 7.28 -12.82 -11.67
C ALA A 123 7.02 -11.75 -12.74
N ASP A 124 6.41 -12.15 -13.85
CA ASP A 124 5.99 -11.26 -14.94
C ASP A 124 4.55 -10.75 -14.79
N CYS A 125 3.89 -11.07 -13.68
CA CYS A 125 2.52 -10.66 -13.36
C CYS A 125 2.47 -9.66 -12.20
N CYS A 126 1.30 -9.05 -11.99
CA CYS A 126 1.07 -8.13 -10.88
C CYS A 126 1.07 -8.88 -9.54
N VAL A 127 1.61 -8.24 -8.50
CA VAL A 127 1.36 -8.66 -7.13
C VAL A 127 0.02 -8.09 -6.68
N THR A 128 -0.93 -8.97 -6.35
CA THR A 128 -2.31 -8.59 -5.99
C THR A 128 -2.55 -8.52 -4.50
N SER A 129 -1.64 -9.07 -3.69
CA SER A 129 -1.72 -9.03 -2.23
C SER A 129 -0.34 -9.19 -1.61
N ILE A 130 -0.17 -8.61 -0.43
CA ILE A 130 1.03 -8.74 0.39
C ILE A 130 0.64 -8.83 1.85
N ALA A 131 1.35 -9.67 2.60
CA ALA A 131 1.21 -9.76 4.04
C ALA A 131 2.62 -9.91 4.63
N THR A 132 2.93 -9.10 5.64
CA THR A 132 4.16 -9.25 6.41
C THR A 132 3.87 -9.99 7.71
N ASP A 133 4.59 -11.07 7.95
CA ASP A 133 4.61 -11.71 9.26
C ASP A 133 5.51 -10.88 10.19
N LEU A 134 4.99 -10.57 11.39
CA LEU A 134 5.64 -9.85 12.48
C LEU A 134 6.99 -10.45 12.92
N SER A 135 7.33 -11.66 12.47
CA SER A 135 8.60 -12.34 12.73
C SER A 135 9.60 -12.35 11.56
N VAL A 136 9.16 -12.12 10.31
CA VAL A 136 9.95 -12.45 9.10
C VAL A 136 10.95 -11.36 8.71
N LEU A 137 10.71 -10.09 9.06
CA LEU A 137 11.66 -9.01 8.74
C LEU A 137 12.99 -9.09 9.52
N GLN A 138 13.07 -9.89 10.59
CA GLN A 138 14.34 -10.17 11.27
C GLN A 138 15.22 -11.20 10.52
N ASN A 139 14.65 -12.02 9.63
CA ASN A 139 15.39 -13.08 8.91
C ASN A 139 15.82 -12.68 7.49
N MET A 140 15.44 -11.48 7.04
CA MET A 140 15.68 -10.99 5.67
C MET A 140 17.14 -10.58 5.38
N SER A 141 18.04 -10.67 6.36
CA SER A 141 19.49 -10.51 6.13
C SER A 141 20.25 -11.84 5.96
N ARG A 142 19.59 -13.01 6.02
CA ARG A 142 20.33 -14.29 5.96
C ARG A 142 19.73 -15.46 5.17
N CYS A 143 18.50 -15.42 4.69
CA CYS A 143 17.95 -16.61 4.02
C CYS A 143 17.52 -16.34 2.58
N GLU A 144 18.36 -16.76 1.64
CA GLU A 144 17.87 -17.33 0.39
C GLU A 144 16.82 -18.39 0.75
N GLY A 145 15.58 -18.24 0.27
CA GLY A 145 14.65 -19.36 0.15
C GLY A 145 13.42 -19.43 1.06
N LEU A 146 12.96 -18.36 1.73
CA LEU A 146 11.61 -18.40 2.33
C LEU A 146 10.88 -17.06 2.35
N LEU A 147 10.58 -16.50 1.18
CA LEU A 147 9.38 -15.71 1.01
C LEU A 147 8.28 -16.65 0.52
N LYS A 148 7.36 -17.03 1.42
CA LYS A 148 6.12 -17.71 1.00
C LYS A 148 5.17 -16.65 0.45
N TRP A 149 5.29 -16.38 -0.84
CA TRP A 149 4.22 -15.71 -1.58
C TRP A 149 3.13 -16.75 -1.82
N HIS A 150 1.92 -16.50 -1.31
CA HIS A 150 0.75 -17.24 -1.78
C HIS A 150 0.36 -16.63 -3.12
N GLU A 151 0.81 -17.25 -4.21
CA GLU A 151 0.31 -16.98 -5.55
C GLU A 151 -1.18 -17.31 -5.60
N ASN A 152 -2.04 -16.30 -5.47
CA ASN A 152 -3.37 -16.37 -6.07
C ASN A 152 -3.23 -15.79 -7.48
N VAL A 153 -2.73 -16.62 -8.42
CA VAL A 153 -2.79 -16.32 -9.84
C VAL A 153 -4.27 -16.30 -10.23
N VAL A 154 -4.82 -15.11 -10.39
CA VAL A 154 -6.03 -14.94 -11.19
C VAL A 154 -5.53 -14.90 -12.62
N ASP A 155 -5.71 -15.99 -13.36
CA ASP A 155 -5.47 -16.00 -14.80
C ASP A 155 -6.33 -14.89 -15.42
N CYS A 156 -5.70 -13.87 -15.99
CA CYS A 156 -6.40 -12.92 -16.85
C CYS A 156 -6.90 -13.70 -18.07
N PRO A 157 -8.21 -13.70 -18.38
CA PRO A 157 -8.68 -14.34 -19.60
C PRO A 157 -8.04 -13.65 -20.79
N VAL A 158 -7.34 -14.44 -21.62
CA VAL A 158 -6.88 -14.01 -22.92
C VAL A 158 -8.14 -13.83 -23.77
N GLU A 159 -8.52 -12.60 -24.07
CA GLU A 159 -9.50 -12.35 -25.13
C GLU A 159 -8.89 -12.87 -26.44
N SER A 160 -9.45 -13.97 -26.95
CA SER A 160 -9.14 -14.46 -28.29
C SER A 160 -9.82 -13.52 -29.29
N ASP A 161 -9.03 -12.72 -30.00
CA ASP A 161 -9.49 -12.03 -31.19
C ASP A 161 -10.07 -13.04 -32.19
N ASN A 162 -11.34 -12.85 -32.55
CA ASN A 162 -12.01 -13.51 -33.67
C ASN A 162 -12.66 -12.44 -34.54
#